data_AF-A0A7V8G8E0-F1
#
_entry.id   AF-A0A7V8G8E0-F1
#
_cell.length_a   1.000
_cell.length_b   1.000
_cell.length_c   1.000
_cell.angle_alpha   90.00
_cell.angle_beta   90.00
_cell.angle_gamma   90.00
#
_symmetry.space_group_name_H-M   'P 1'
#
loop_
_entity.id
_entity.type
_entity.pdbx_description
1 polymer ?
#
loop_
_entity_poly.entity_id
_entity_poly.type
_entity_poly.pdbx_seq_one_letter_code
_entity_poly.pdbx_strand_id
1 'polypeptide(L)'
;MSWALFHRFEDERPTGFHELRQFGNSLWSASGKVQTWGRSSVAEFASPQAAEEALAQRSREIEAQGYVRVRHGIHDPARVDFALLTTEIREGARRAFAAIRAAEPERTFRLFALGSDESAMTIVHAASDLALGEPGEMEDESEIWSSGEWSHGDGGEFLDIAYRMILACHREDLPCGVEFDVLHEGLCEACIAAMAQLDGEGFFGTGAAREEVVLLCQVEGGEDMEGSVARLNTARVAGRLQRWIKLCE
;
A
#
# COMPACT_ATOMS: atom_id res chain seq x y z
N MET A 1 -4.02 23.07 2.09
CA MET A 1 -3.23 22.93 3.33
C MET A 1 -1.86 22.41 2.95
N SER A 2 -0.78 22.99 3.46
CA SER A 2 0.57 22.51 3.10
C SER A 2 0.88 21.21 3.86
N TRP A 3 1.49 20.25 3.18
CA TRP A 3 1.85 18.95 3.72
C TRP A 3 3.30 18.61 3.36
N ALA A 4 4.00 17.96 4.29
CA ALA A 4 5.31 17.36 4.06
C ALA A 4 5.43 16.05 4.86
N LEU A 5 5.91 15.02 4.19
CA LEU A 5 6.16 13.69 4.73
C LEU A 5 7.63 13.33 4.56
N PHE A 6 8.22 12.80 5.62
CA PHE A 6 9.62 12.48 5.71
C PHE A 6 9.79 11.06 6.26
N HIS A 7 10.76 10.33 5.72
CA HIS A 7 11.15 9.01 6.22
C HIS A 7 12.64 8.95 6.46
N ARG A 8 13.03 8.21 7.50
CA ARG A 8 14.41 7.78 7.70
C ARG A 8 14.56 6.38 7.13
N PHE A 9 15.70 6.13 6.49
CA PHE A 9 15.99 4.84 5.86
C PHE A 9 17.25 4.21 6.47
N GLU A 10 17.21 2.90 6.67
CA GLU A 10 18.36 2.05 7.02
C GLU A 10 18.43 0.96 5.96
N ASP A 11 19.54 0.87 5.21
CA ASP A 11 19.68 -0.04 4.06
C ASP A 11 18.47 0.01 3.11
N GLU A 12 18.08 1.23 2.74
CA GLU A 12 16.91 1.54 1.91
C GLU A 12 15.52 1.20 2.50
N ARG A 13 15.45 0.54 3.65
CA ARG A 13 14.20 0.24 4.37
C ARG A 13 13.78 1.43 5.22
N PRO A 14 12.52 1.91 5.07
CA PRO A 14 12.04 3.00 5.91
C PRO A 14 11.88 2.51 7.36
N THR A 15 12.45 3.24 8.34
CA THR A 15 12.45 2.83 9.76
C THR A 15 11.68 3.78 10.67
N GLY A 16 11.52 5.03 10.26
CA GLY A 16 10.72 6.02 10.99
C GLY A 16 10.20 7.11 10.07
N PHE A 17 9.21 7.85 10.56
CA PHE A 17 8.58 8.92 9.81
C PHE A 17 8.45 10.21 10.63
N HIS A 18 8.39 11.33 9.92
CA HIS A 18 7.80 12.59 10.38
C HIS A 18 6.78 13.06 9.36
N GLU A 19 5.70 13.65 9.85
CA GLU A 19 4.67 14.25 9.02
C GLU A 19 4.30 15.62 9.56
N LEU A 20 4.16 16.59 8.67
CA LEU A 20 3.77 17.97 8.98
C LEU A 20 2.60 18.37 8.09
N ARG A 21 1.54 18.94 8.69
CA ARG A 21 0.36 19.45 7.98
C ARG A 21 -0.05 20.81 8.53
N GLN A 22 -0.09 21.84 7.68
CA GLN A 22 -0.51 23.19 8.05
C GLN A 22 -2.01 23.39 7.76
N PHE A 23 -2.75 23.81 8.79
CA PHE A 23 -4.17 24.14 8.74
C PHE A 23 -4.39 25.59 9.17
N GLY A 24 -4.48 26.52 8.22
CA GLY A 24 -4.58 27.95 8.55
C GLY A 24 -3.38 28.40 9.39
N ASN A 25 -3.64 28.80 10.63
CA ASN A 25 -2.65 29.23 11.62
C ASN A 25 -2.12 28.09 12.51
N SER A 26 -2.48 26.85 12.26
CA SER A 26 -2.07 25.68 13.04
C SER A 26 -1.10 24.80 12.25
N LEU A 27 -0.18 24.14 12.95
CA LEU A 27 0.69 23.08 12.41
C LEU A 27 0.47 21.80 13.19
N TRP A 28 -0.18 20.84 12.55
CA TRP A 28 -0.21 19.46 13.02
C TRP A 28 1.09 18.76 12.65
N SER A 29 1.56 17.91 13.54
CA SER A 29 2.76 17.10 13.33
C SER A 29 2.58 15.71 13.92
N ALA A 30 3.14 14.70 13.27
CA ALA A 30 3.28 13.36 13.83
C ALA A 30 4.66 12.76 13.57
N SER A 31 5.11 11.87 14.44
CA SER A 31 6.36 11.13 14.25
C SER A 31 6.34 9.79 14.97
N GLY A 32 7.12 8.83 14.47
CA GLY A 32 7.20 7.50 15.06
C GLY A 32 7.95 6.51 14.18
N LYS A 33 7.82 5.23 14.52
CA LYS A 33 8.24 4.13 13.64
C LYS A 33 7.25 3.99 12.49
N VAL A 34 7.73 3.52 11.34
CA VAL A 34 6.85 3.06 10.25
C VAL A 34 5.83 2.03 10.76
N GLN A 35 4.70 1.92 10.06
CA GLN A 35 3.58 1.03 10.38
C GLN A 35 2.96 1.27 11.78
N THR A 36 3.24 2.42 12.39
CA THR A 36 2.58 2.87 13.62
C THR A 36 1.86 4.19 13.39
N TRP A 37 0.88 4.53 14.24
CA TRP A 37 0.22 5.83 14.21
C TRP A 37 1.15 6.98 14.60
N GLY A 38 2.26 6.69 15.28
CA GLY A 38 3.15 7.68 15.88
C GLY A 38 2.48 8.52 16.97
N ARG A 39 3.20 9.52 17.46
CA ARG A 39 2.68 10.53 18.39
C ARG A 39 2.43 11.80 17.62
N SER A 40 1.24 12.37 17.78
CA SER A 40 0.88 13.64 17.15
C SER A 40 0.83 14.79 18.14
N SER A 41 0.94 16.01 17.61
CA SER A 41 0.72 17.25 18.34
C SER A 41 0.29 18.37 17.39
N VAL A 42 -0.44 19.34 17.92
CA VAL A 42 -0.86 20.55 17.20
C VAL A 42 -0.25 21.76 17.88
N ALA A 43 0.33 22.66 17.08
CA ALA A 43 0.82 23.96 17.53
C ALA A 43 0.05 25.08 16.84
N GLU A 44 -0.43 26.05 17.63
CA GLU A 44 -1.11 27.26 17.15
C GLU A 44 -0.11 28.41 16.97
N PHE A 45 -0.27 29.17 15.90
CA PHE A 45 0.55 30.33 15.58
C PHE A 45 -0.30 31.59 15.44
N ALA A 46 0.35 32.75 15.51
CA ALA A 46 -0.30 34.05 15.43
C ALA A 46 -0.93 34.34 14.05
N SER A 47 -0.45 33.67 13.00
CA SER A 47 -0.95 33.84 11.63
C SER A 47 -0.67 32.60 10.78
N PRO A 48 -1.36 32.44 9.64
CA PRO A 48 -1.03 31.39 8.67
C PRO A 48 0.40 31.47 8.15
N GLN A 49 0.93 32.67 7.95
CA GLN A 49 2.32 32.87 7.53
C GLN A 49 3.31 32.37 8.60
N ALA A 50 3.05 32.63 9.88
CA ALA A 50 3.89 32.12 10.95
C ALA A 50 3.87 30.58 11.04
N ALA A 51 2.71 29.94 10.77
CA ALA A 51 2.60 28.49 10.68
C ALA A 51 3.36 27.91 9.47
N GLU A 52 3.34 28.61 8.33
CA GLU A 52 4.10 28.24 7.14
C GLU A 52 5.62 28.34 7.37
N GLU A 53 6.09 29.44 7.99
CA GLU A 53 7.49 29.62 8.38
C GLU A 53 7.94 28.52 9.35
N ALA A 54 7.09 28.17 10.32
CA ALA A 54 7.34 27.07 11.26
C ALA A 54 7.39 25.70 10.56
N LEU A 55 6.52 25.44 9.58
CA LEU A 55 6.58 24.21 8.76
C LEU A 55 7.91 24.13 8.02
N ALA A 56 8.33 25.23 7.38
CA ALA A 56 9.60 25.28 6.65
C ALA A 56 10.80 25.09 7.58
N GLN A 57 10.78 25.69 8.77
CA GLN A 57 11.81 25.50 9.79
C GLN A 57 11.88 24.05 10.28
N ARG A 58 10.75 23.49 10.74
CA ARG A 58 10.71 22.10 11.23
C ARG A 58 11.11 21.10 10.15
N SER A 59 10.74 21.35 8.89
CA SER A 59 11.16 20.52 7.76
C SER A 59 12.69 20.44 7.64
N ARG A 60 13.38 21.59 7.75
CA ARG A 60 14.86 21.64 7.72
C ARG A 60 15.48 20.95 8.93
N GLU A 61 14.87 21.08 10.11
CA GLU A 61 15.33 20.41 11.34
C GLU A 61 15.19 18.88 11.25
N ILE A 62 14.10 18.39 10.64
CA ILE A 62 13.88 16.96 10.38
C ILE A 62 14.91 16.43 9.36
N GLU A 63 15.14 17.17 8.27
CA GLU A 63 16.15 16.81 7.26
C GLU A 63 17.56 16.76 7.85
N ALA A 64 17.91 17.71 8.73
CA ALA A 64 19.18 17.72 9.45
C ALA A 64 19.37 16.52 10.39
N GLN A 65 18.29 15.84 10.79
CA GLN A 65 18.33 14.60 11.59
C GLN A 65 18.49 13.34 10.72
N GLY A 66 18.67 13.49 9.40
CA GLY A 66 18.87 12.38 8.48
C GLY A 66 17.58 11.78 7.89
N TYR A 67 16.44 12.46 8.06
CA TYR A 67 15.21 12.09 7.36
C TYR A 67 15.20 12.68 5.94
N VAL A 68 14.67 11.92 5.00
CA VAL A 68 14.49 12.33 3.61
C VAL A 68 13.05 12.74 3.42
N ARG A 69 12.83 13.94 2.85
CA ARG A 69 11.51 14.38 2.43
C ARG A 69 11.05 13.53 1.24
N VAL A 70 10.09 12.64 1.48
CA VAL A 70 9.56 11.75 0.44
C VAL A 70 8.38 12.37 -0.29
N ARG A 71 7.57 13.18 0.38
CA ARG A 71 6.45 13.90 -0.25
C ARG A 71 6.28 15.30 0.33
N HIS A 72 5.78 16.19 -0.52
CA HIS A 72 5.33 17.51 -0.11
C HIS A 72 4.34 18.06 -1.12
N GLY A 73 3.46 18.96 -0.68
CA GLY A 73 2.50 19.58 -1.57
C GLY A 73 1.32 20.16 -0.82
N ILE A 74 0.19 20.25 -1.52
CA ILE A 74 -1.07 20.70 -0.97
C ILE A 74 -1.93 19.46 -0.69
N HIS A 75 -2.33 19.29 0.57
CA HIS A 75 -3.35 18.33 0.96
C HIS A 75 -4.72 19.01 0.99
N ASP A 76 -5.72 18.31 0.45
CA ASP A 76 -7.15 18.63 0.52
C ASP A 76 -7.86 17.56 1.36
N PRO A 77 -8.33 17.87 2.57
CA PRO A 77 -9.05 16.94 3.43
C PRO A 77 -10.29 16.31 2.78
N ALA A 78 -10.87 16.95 1.76
CA ALA A 78 -12.04 16.42 1.08
C ALA A 78 -11.70 15.43 -0.05
N ARG A 79 -10.41 15.17 -0.30
CA ARG A 79 -9.96 14.36 -1.45
C ARG A 79 -8.70 13.56 -1.15
N VAL A 80 -8.69 12.31 -1.61
CA VAL A 80 -7.45 11.53 -1.76
C VAL A 80 -6.94 11.70 -3.18
N ASP A 81 -5.64 11.97 -3.33
CA ASP A 81 -4.98 11.90 -4.64
C ASP A 81 -4.71 10.42 -4.97
N PHE A 82 -5.70 9.75 -5.57
CA PHE A 82 -5.61 8.33 -5.92
C PHE A 82 -4.54 8.04 -6.97
N ALA A 83 -4.19 8.99 -7.83
CA ALA A 83 -3.12 8.81 -8.81
C ALA A 83 -1.74 8.78 -8.13
N LEU A 84 -1.52 9.68 -7.19
CA LEU A 84 -0.33 9.66 -6.35
C LEU A 84 -0.32 8.41 -5.44
N LEU A 85 -1.46 8.04 -4.85
CA LEU A 85 -1.58 6.84 -4.02
C LEU A 85 -1.22 5.59 -4.81
N THR A 86 -1.74 5.44 -6.03
CA THR A 86 -1.39 4.33 -6.94
C THR A 86 0.12 4.27 -7.19
N THR A 87 0.76 5.41 -7.38
CA THR A 87 2.22 5.48 -7.59
C THR A 87 2.98 4.99 -6.37
N GLU A 88 2.56 5.37 -5.17
CA GLU A 88 3.21 4.96 -3.91
C GLU A 88 2.97 3.49 -3.59
N ILE A 89 1.76 2.99 -3.82
CA ILE A 89 1.43 1.58 -3.68
C ILE A 89 2.29 0.76 -4.65
N ARG A 90 2.45 1.21 -5.89
CA ARG A 90 3.28 0.53 -6.90
C ARG A 90 4.73 0.42 -6.44
N GLU A 91 5.34 1.52 -6.01
CA GLU A 91 6.75 1.51 -5.57
C GLU A 91 6.93 0.72 -4.27
N GLY A 92 5.99 0.84 -3.32
CA GLY A 92 5.98 0.06 -2.09
C GLY A 92 5.88 -1.45 -2.36
N ALA A 93 4.94 -1.86 -3.21
CA ALA A 93 4.75 -3.25 -3.62
C ALA A 93 5.95 -3.83 -4.36
N ARG A 94 6.57 -3.05 -5.28
CA ARG A 94 7.81 -3.44 -5.97
C ARG A 94 8.91 -3.78 -4.98
N ARG A 95 9.10 -2.91 -3.98
CA ARG A 95 10.15 -3.08 -2.96
C ARG A 95 9.83 -4.20 -1.98
N ALA A 96 8.57 -4.34 -1.55
CA ALA A 96 8.13 -5.44 -0.70
C ALA A 96 8.36 -6.80 -1.37
N PHE A 97 7.92 -6.98 -2.61
CA PHE A 97 8.12 -8.24 -3.33
C PHE A 97 9.59 -8.51 -3.67
N ALA A 98 10.38 -7.46 -3.96
CA ALA A 98 11.83 -7.60 -4.12
C ALA A 98 12.51 -8.05 -2.82
N ALA A 99 12.09 -7.52 -1.67
CA ALA A 99 12.61 -7.92 -0.37
C ALA A 99 12.28 -9.38 -0.04
N ILE A 100 11.05 -9.83 -0.32
CA ILE A 100 10.65 -11.23 -0.17
C ILE A 100 11.55 -12.16 -1.00
N ARG A 101 11.73 -11.86 -2.30
CA ARG A 101 12.61 -12.65 -3.18
C ARG A 101 14.08 -12.63 -2.74
N ALA A 102 14.55 -11.52 -2.21
CA ALA A 102 15.93 -11.39 -1.74
C ALA A 102 16.18 -12.16 -0.43
N ALA A 103 15.17 -12.27 0.43
CA ALA A 103 15.26 -13.04 1.67
C ALA A 103 15.35 -14.55 1.43
N GLU A 104 14.70 -15.04 0.36
CA GLU A 104 14.64 -16.46 0.03
C GLU A 104 14.95 -16.73 -1.46
N PRO A 105 16.21 -16.53 -1.89
CA PRO A 105 16.58 -16.55 -3.32
C PRO A 105 16.41 -17.91 -4.01
N GLU A 106 16.35 -19.00 -3.24
CA GLU A 106 16.13 -20.36 -3.74
C GLU A 106 14.64 -20.67 -3.97
N ARG A 107 13.73 -19.82 -3.48
CA ARG A 107 12.28 -19.99 -3.66
C ARG A 107 11.77 -19.21 -4.86
N THR A 108 10.72 -19.74 -5.48
CA THR A 108 9.99 -19.06 -6.55
C THR A 108 8.63 -18.66 -6.04
N PHE A 109 8.48 -17.38 -5.70
CA PHE A 109 7.19 -16.80 -5.31
C PHE A 109 6.28 -16.65 -6.53
N ARG A 110 5.12 -17.30 -6.49
CA ARG A 110 4.15 -17.36 -7.58
C ARG A 110 2.83 -16.71 -7.23
N LEU A 111 2.61 -16.39 -5.96
CA LEU A 111 1.42 -15.64 -5.55
C LEU A 111 1.86 -14.36 -4.88
N PHE A 112 1.21 -13.27 -5.25
CA PHE A 112 1.39 -11.96 -4.63
C PHE A 112 0.05 -11.24 -4.54
N ALA A 113 -0.23 -10.67 -3.37
CA ALA A 113 -1.47 -9.95 -3.11
C ALA A 113 -1.18 -8.57 -2.55
N LEU A 114 -2.03 -7.61 -2.89
CA LEU A 114 -2.17 -6.34 -2.19
C LEU A 114 -3.60 -6.19 -1.70
N GLY A 115 -3.79 -5.47 -0.61
CA GLY A 115 -5.12 -5.35 -0.03
C GLY A 115 -5.21 -4.39 1.14
N SER A 116 -6.38 -4.37 1.74
CA SER A 116 -6.69 -3.68 2.99
C SER A 116 -7.63 -4.54 3.82
N ASP A 117 -7.78 -4.22 5.10
CA ASP A 117 -8.94 -4.64 5.89
C ASP A 117 -10.26 -4.00 5.43
N GLU A 118 -11.39 -4.50 5.94
CA GLU A 118 -12.75 -4.02 5.67
C GLU A 118 -12.97 -2.53 5.97
N SER A 119 -12.11 -1.92 6.78
CA SER A 119 -12.19 -0.50 7.17
C SER A 119 -11.34 0.41 6.29
N ALA A 120 -10.72 -0.11 5.23
CA ALA A 120 -9.80 0.65 4.37
C ALA A 120 -8.65 1.33 5.18
N MET A 121 -8.28 0.76 6.34
CA MET A 121 -7.33 1.39 7.27
C MET A 121 -5.88 1.06 6.95
N THR A 122 -5.63 -0.05 6.27
CA THR A 122 -4.29 -0.58 6.06
C THR A 122 -4.01 -0.78 4.58
N ILE A 123 -2.72 -0.91 4.25
CA ILE A 123 -2.29 -1.38 2.94
C ILE A 123 -1.33 -2.50 3.23
N VAL A 124 -1.76 -3.73 2.96
CA VAL A 124 -1.02 -4.94 3.28
C VAL A 124 -0.67 -5.68 2.00
N HIS A 125 0.33 -6.56 2.12
CA HIS A 125 0.70 -7.49 1.07
C HIS A 125 0.92 -8.87 1.66
N ALA A 126 0.82 -9.87 0.80
CA ALA A 126 1.16 -11.25 1.12
C ALA A 126 1.76 -11.92 -0.10
N ALA A 127 2.63 -12.91 0.11
CA ALA A 127 3.18 -13.73 -0.95
C ALA A 127 3.24 -15.20 -0.57
N SER A 128 3.21 -16.07 -1.58
CA SER A 128 3.38 -17.52 -1.42
C SER A 128 4.18 -18.12 -2.58
N ASP A 129 4.92 -19.18 -2.29
CA ASP A 129 5.68 -19.99 -3.25
C ASP A 129 4.88 -21.19 -3.77
N LEU A 130 3.61 -21.33 -3.34
CA LEU A 130 2.70 -22.38 -3.77
C LEU A 130 2.66 -22.48 -5.30
N ALA A 131 2.94 -23.67 -5.79
CA ALA A 131 2.89 -23.94 -7.21
C ALA A 131 1.43 -24.10 -7.64
N LEU A 132 1.07 -23.43 -8.72
CA LEU A 132 -0.23 -23.63 -9.34
C LEU A 132 -0.41 -25.11 -9.75
N GLY A 133 0.59 -25.76 -10.35
CA GLY A 133 0.39 -27.10 -10.96
C GLY A 133 -0.68 -27.08 -12.07
N GLU A 134 -1.08 -28.26 -12.55
CA GLU A 134 -2.23 -28.39 -13.46
C GLU A 134 -3.56 -28.34 -12.67
N PRO A 135 -4.66 -27.88 -13.29
CA PRO A 135 -5.96 -27.81 -12.61
C PRO A 135 -6.39 -29.18 -12.05
N GLY A 136 -6.76 -29.22 -10.77
CA GLY A 136 -7.14 -30.45 -10.07
C GLY A 136 -5.99 -31.30 -9.53
N GLU A 137 -4.73 -30.86 -9.64
CA GLU A 137 -3.60 -31.53 -8.98
C GLU A 137 -3.45 -31.16 -7.50
N MET A 138 -4.05 -30.06 -7.06
CA MET A 138 -4.00 -29.60 -5.68
C MET A 138 -5.14 -30.21 -4.86
N GLU A 139 -4.82 -30.66 -3.64
CA GLU A 139 -5.80 -31.20 -2.69
C GLU A 139 -6.80 -30.12 -2.25
N ASP A 140 -6.32 -28.88 -2.06
CA ASP A 140 -7.15 -27.72 -1.78
C ASP A 140 -6.68 -26.50 -2.61
N GLU A 141 -7.46 -26.15 -3.64
CA GLU A 141 -7.20 -24.95 -4.44
C GLU A 141 -7.61 -23.64 -3.74
N SER A 142 -8.31 -23.69 -2.59
CA SER A 142 -8.70 -22.49 -1.83
C SER A 142 -7.49 -21.72 -1.27
N GLU A 143 -6.37 -22.40 -1.05
CA GLU A 143 -5.11 -21.78 -0.60
C GLU A 143 -4.56 -20.77 -1.62
N ILE A 144 -4.85 -20.95 -2.92
CA ILE A 144 -4.45 -19.99 -3.97
C ILE A 144 -5.23 -18.67 -3.83
N TRP A 145 -6.43 -18.72 -3.27
CA TRP A 145 -7.36 -17.59 -3.25
C TRP A 145 -7.46 -16.94 -1.87
N SER A 146 -6.71 -17.43 -0.88
CA SER A 146 -6.78 -16.99 0.51
C SER A 146 -5.48 -16.32 0.95
N SER A 147 -5.25 -15.08 0.50
CA SER A 147 -3.97 -14.39 0.75
C SER A 147 -3.64 -14.17 2.24
N GLY A 148 -4.66 -14.14 3.10
CA GLY A 148 -4.48 -14.07 4.55
C GLY A 148 -3.78 -15.30 5.16
N GLU A 149 -3.78 -16.44 4.47
CA GLU A 149 -3.13 -17.69 4.92
C GLU A 149 -1.69 -17.84 4.39
N TRP A 150 -1.20 -16.91 3.58
CA TRP A 150 0.12 -17.02 2.97
C TRP A 150 1.25 -16.65 3.94
N SER A 151 2.37 -17.37 3.83
CA SER A 151 3.43 -17.35 4.84
C SER A 151 4.47 -16.23 4.73
N HIS A 152 4.40 -15.36 3.71
CA HIS A 152 5.47 -14.37 3.45
C HIS A 152 4.94 -12.94 3.40
N GLY A 153 5.22 -12.16 4.46
CA GLY A 153 4.78 -10.77 4.64
C GLY A 153 5.90 -9.74 4.80
N ASP A 154 7.15 -10.11 4.51
CA ASP A 154 8.29 -9.18 4.63
C ASP A 154 8.15 -7.96 3.73
N GLY A 155 8.62 -6.79 4.19
CA GLY A 155 8.67 -5.58 3.37
C GLY A 155 7.45 -4.65 3.50
N GLY A 156 6.57 -4.88 4.47
CA GLY A 156 5.38 -4.04 4.67
C GLY A 156 5.73 -2.58 5.00
N GLU A 157 6.94 -2.33 5.51
CA GLU A 157 7.43 -0.98 5.76
C GLU A 157 7.50 -0.12 4.48
N PHE A 158 7.69 -0.74 3.30
CA PHE A 158 7.75 -0.01 2.03
C PHE A 158 6.40 0.57 1.61
N LEU A 159 5.29 0.06 2.16
CA LEU A 159 3.94 0.59 1.94
C LEU A 159 3.60 1.75 2.88
N ASP A 160 4.47 2.10 3.85
CA ASP A 160 4.16 3.12 4.86
C ASP A 160 3.86 4.48 4.23
N ILE A 161 4.57 4.87 3.16
CA ILE A 161 4.34 6.15 2.48
C ILE A 161 2.91 6.24 1.94
N ALA A 162 2.44 5.18 1.27
CA ALA A 162 1.06 5.08 0.78
C ALA A 162 0.05 5.08 1.95
N TYR A 163 0.34 4.33 3.01
CA TYR A 163 -0.47 4.31 4.23
C TYR A 163 -0.64 5.70 4.85
N ARG A 164 0.41 6.54 4.89
CA ARG A 164 0.30 7.93 5.41
C ARG A 164 -0.65 8.81 4.60
N MET A 165 -0.85 8.51 3.33
CA MET A 165 -1.78 9.28 2.49
C MET A 165 -3.24 9.04 2.87
N ILE A 166 -3.59 7.82 3.29
CA ILE A 166 -4.96 7.45 3.68
C ILE A 166 -5.22 7.60 5.19
N LEU A 167 -4.16 7.59 6.02
CA LEU A 167 -4.27 7.61 7.48
C LEU A 167 -5.05 8.81 8.03
N ALA A 168 -5.06 9.94 7.32
CA ALA A 168 -5.81 11.12 7.73
C ALA A 168 -7.32 10.88 7.86
N CYS A 169 -7.86 9.92 7.10
CA CYS A 169 -9.28 9.58 7.16
C CYS A 169 -9.66 8.67 8.33
N HIS A 170 -8.65 8.19 9.07
CA HIS A 170 -8.81 7.30 10.21
C HIS A 170 -8.39 7.95 11.53
N ARG A 171 -7.99 9.23 11.49
CA ARG A 171 -7.48 9.96 12.65
C ARG A 171 -8.45 11.06 13.07
N GLU A 172 -8.89 11.00 14.32
CA GLU A 172 -9.78 12.00 14.91
C GLU A 172 -9.14 13.40 15.01
N ASP A 173 -7.81 13.48 15.06
CA ASP A 173 -7.05 14.73 15.19
C ASP A 173 -6.67 15.36 13.84
N LEU A 174 -7.18 14.82 12.73
CA LEU A 174 -7.05 15.37 11.39
C LEU A 174 -8.43 15.53 10.73
N PRO A 175 -8.66 16.61 9.97
CA PRO A 175 -9.87 16.69 9.16
C PRO A 175 -9.77 15.70 7.99
N CYS A 176 -10.82 14.93 7.76
CA CYS A 176 -11.08 14.23 6.50
C CYS A 176 -12.58 14.35 6.17
N GLY A 177 -12.88 14.74 4.93
CA GLY A 177 -14.23 14.86 4.38
C GLY A 177 -14.44 13.93 3.19
N VAL A 178 -13.66 12.85 3.10
CA VAL A 178 -13.80 11.81 2.09
C VAL A 178 -14.81 10.80 2.62
N GLU A 179 -15.86 10.54 1.84
CA GLU A 179 -16.83 9.50 2.17
C GLU A 179 -16.17 8.13 2.16
N PHE A 180 -16.58 7.24 3.08
CA PHE A 180 -15.97 5.93 3.26
C PHE A 180 -15.98 5.10 1.97
N ASP A 181 -17.12 5.01 1.28
CA ASP A 181 -17.24 4.24 0.03
C ASP A 181 -16.27 4.75 -1.04
N VAL A 182 -16.05 6.06 -1.12
CA VAL A 182 -15.09 6.67 -2.06
C VAL A 182 -13.65 6.31 -1.69
N LEU A 183 -13.32 6.33 -0.39
CA LEU A 183 -12.00 5.91 0.09
C LEU A 183 -11.76 4.43 -0.21
N HIS A 184 -12.73 3.57 0.13
CA HIS A 184 -12.65 2.13 -0.01
C HIS A 184 -12.51 1.72 -1.48
N GLU A 185 -13.44 2.15 -2.35
CA GLU A 185 -13.37 1.87 -3.79
C GLU A 185 -12.09 2.40 -4.43
N GLY A 186 -11.70 3.63 -4.08
CA GLY A 186 -10.50 4.26 -4.62
C GLY A 186 -9.19 3.59 -4.15
N LEU A 187 -9.14 3.08 -2.92
CA LEU A 187 -8.00 2.31 -2.42
C LEU A 187 -7.89 0.96 -3.14
N CYS A 188 -8.99 0.23 -3.27
CA CYS A 188 -9.03 -1.03 -4.02
C CYS A 188 -8.60 -0.82 -5.48
N GLU A 189 -9.13 0.21 -6.15
CA GLU A 189 -8.72 0.55 -7.51
C GLU A 189 -7.24 0.94 -7.60
N ALA A 190 -6.72 1.70 -6.63
CA ALA A 190 -5.30 2.07 -6.60
C ALA A 190 -4.38 0.84 -6.44
N CYS A 191 -4.76 -0.14 -5.62
CA CYS A 191 -4.05 -1.41 -5.49
C CYS A 191 -4.05 -2.21 -6.79
N ILE A 192 -5.22 -2.36 -7.44
CA ILE A 192 -5.33 -3.05 -8.73
C ILE A 192 -4.49 -2.34 -9.80
N ALA A 193 -4.62 -1.01 -9.91
CA ALA A 193 -3.87 -0.23 -10.89
C ALA A 193 -2.36 -0.31 -10.66
N ALA A 194 -1.90 -0.29 -9.40
CA ALA A 194 -0.49 -0.44 -9.05
C ALA A 194 0.07 -1.80 -9.49
N MET A 195 -0.63 -2.90 -9.19
CA MET A 195 -0.21 -4.23 -9.61
C MET A 195 -0.26 -4.41 -11.13
N ALA A 196 -1.29 -3.88 -11.80
CA ALA A 196 -1.40 -3.92 -13.26
C ALA A 196 -0.24 -3.15 -13.95
N GLN A 197 0.21 -2.03 -13.37
CA GLN A 197 1.38 -1.30 -13.87
C GLN A 197 2.66 -2.12 -13.72
N LEU A 198 2.90 -2.74 -12.55
CA LEU A 198 4.05 -3.63 -12.36
C LEU A 198 4.03 -4.82 -13.32
N ASP A 199 2.85 -5.39 -13.55
CA ASP A 199 2.70 -6.49 -14.49
C ASP A 199 2.98 -6.08 -15.93
N GLY A 200 2.47 -4.93 -16.35
CA GLY A 200 2.76 -4.36 -17.68
C GLY A 200 4.24 -4.05 -17.92
N GLU A 201 5.02 -3.81 -16.86
CA GLU A 201 6.47 -3.67 -16.92
C GLU A 201 7.23 -5.02 -16.98
N GLY A 202 6.53 -6.14 -16.84
CA GLY A 202 7.10 -7.49 -16.78
C GLY A 202 7.73 -7.82 -15.42
N PHE A 203 7.39 -7.09 -14.35
CA PHE A 203 7.98 -7.28 -13.01
C PHE A 203 7.71 -8.69 -12.44
N PHE A 204 6.54 -9.24 -12.75
CA PHE A 204 6.11 -10.60 -12.38
C PHE A 204 6.48 -11.65 -13.43
N GLY A 205 7.40 -11.32 -14.34
CA GLY A 205 7.83 -12.18 -15.44
C GLY A 205 7.09 -11.88 -16.74
N THR A 206 7.47 -12.61 -17.80
CA THR A 206 6.89 -12.47 -19.14
C THR A 206 6.66 -13.86 -19.76
N GLY A 207 5.70 -13.98 -20.67
CA GLY A 207 5.42 -15.25 -21.35
C GLY A 207 5.06 -16.36 -20.37
N ALA A 208 5.66 -17.55 -20.54
CA ALA A 208 5.35 -18.71 -19.70
C ALA A 208 5.59 -18.48 -18.19
N ALA A 209 6.63 -17.73 -17.82
CA ALA A 209 6.90 -17.44 -16.41
C ALA A 209 5.77 -16.61 -15.76
N ARG A 210 5.13 -15.74 -16.54
CA ARG A 210 4.01 -14.92 -16.05
C ARG A 210 2.74 -15.73 -15.85
N GLU A 211 2.52 -16.74 -16.68
CA GLU A 211 1.37 -17.66 -16.59
C GLU A 211 1.38 -18.53 -15.32
N GLU A 212 2.53 -18.61 -14.63
CA GLU A 212 2.67 -19.28 -13.33
C GLU A 212 2.32 -18.37 -12.16
N VAL A 213 2.15 -17.07 -12.37
CA VAL A 213 1.94 -16.09 -11.29
C VAL A 213 0.47 -15.74 -11.12
N VAL A 214 0.00 -15.73 -9.87
CA VAL A 214 -1.31 -15.23 -9.46
C VAL A 214 -1.14 -13.91 -8.72
N LEU A 215 -1.84 -12.90 -9.19
CA LEU A 215 -1.93 -11.59 -8.56
C LEU A 215 -3.34 -11.38 -8.03
N LEU A 216 -3.47 -11.04 -6.75
CA LEU A 216 -4.76 -10.80 -6.12
C LEU A 216 -4.82 -9.38 -5.55
N CYS A 217 -5.98 -8.74 -5.70
CA CYS A 217 -6.35 -7.63 -4.83
C CYS A 217 -7.49 -8.12 -3.95
N GLN A 218 -7.33 -8.09 -2.63
CA GLN A 218 -8.32 -8.60 -1.69
C GLN A 218 -8.56 -7.65 -0.52
N VAL A 219 -9.78 -7.66 -0.03
CA VAL A 219 -10.13 -7.09 1.27
C VAL A 219 -10.12 -8.24 2.28
N GLU A 220 -9.39 -8.11 3.38
CA GLU A 220 -9.33 -9.15 4.42
C GLU A 220 -10.74 -9.44 4.94
N GLY A 221 -11.14 -10.72 4.95
CA GLY A 221 -12.49 -11.16 5.32
C GLY A 221 -13.57 -10.99 4.24
N GLY A 222 -13.23 -10.41 3.09
CA GLY A 222 -14.11 -10.31 1.92
C GLY A 222 -13.88 -11.43 0.91
N GLU A 223 -14.97 -11.95 0.35
CA GLU A 223 -14.94 -12.86 -0.81
C GLU A 223 -14.68 -12.11 -2.14
N ASP A 224 -14.66 -10.77 -2.08
CA ASP A 224 -14.76 -9.91 -3.26
C ASP A 224 -13.44 -9.84 -4.03
N MET A 225 -13.23 -10.87 -4.85
CA MET A 225 -12.26 -10.93 -5.93
C MET A 225 -12.80 -10.27 -7.22
N GLU A 226 -14.02 -9.71 -7.18
CA GLU A 226 -14.79 -9.43 -8.37
C GLU A 226 -14.15 -8.26 -9.13
N GLY A 227 -13.58 -8.60 -10.29
CA GLY A 227 -12.83 -7.68 -11.14
C GLY A 227 -11.32 -7.71 -10.95
N SER A 228 -10.77 -7.99 -9.76
CA SER A 228 -9.31 -7.97 -9.56
C SER A 228 -8.62 -9.11 -10.33
N VAL A 229 -9.14 -10.34 -10.24
CA VAL A 229 -8.51 -11.50 -10.87
C VAL A 229 -8.52 -11.39 -12.39
N ALA A 230 -9.63 -10.97 -12.99
CA ALA A 230 -9.73 -10.79 -14.44
C ALA A 230 -8.87 -9.64 -14.97
N ARG A 231 -8.63 -8.60 -14.16
CA ARG A 231 -7.82 -7.43 -14.54
C ARG A 231 -6.32 -7.63 -14.32
N LEU A 232 -5.96 -8.42 -13.32
CA LEU A 232 -4.57 -8.63 -12.90
C LEU A 232 -3.94 -9.88 -13.46
N ASN A 233 -4.70 -10.82 -14.03
CA ASN A 233 -4.17 -12.11 -14.44
C ASN A 233 -4.50 -12.46 -15.89
N THR A 234 -3.70 -13.39 -16.42
CA THR A 234 -3.91 -13.94 -17.75
C THR A 234 -5.23 -14.71 -17.83
N ALA A 235 -5.73 -14.93 -19.04
CA ALA A 235 -6.93 -15.73 -19.27
C ALA A 235 -6.80 -17.16 -18.71
N ARG A 236 -5.59 -17.73 -18.66
CA ARG A 236 -5.33 -19.06 -18.07
C ARG A 236 -5.59 -19.06 -16.57
N VAL A 237 -5.03 -18.09 -15.84
CA VAL A 237 -5.18 -17.97 -14.38
C VAL A 237 -6.62 -17.59 -14.01
N ALA A 238 -7.22 -16.61 -14.71
CA ALA A 238 -8.62 -16.25 -14.49
C ALA A 238 -9.57 -17.43 -14.77
N GLY A 239 -9.32 -18.19 -15.84
CA GLY A 239 -10.07 -19.40 -16.15
C GLY A 239 -9.90 -20.52 -15.10
N ARG A 240 -8.80 -20.52 -14.34
CA ARG A 240 -8.61 -21.45 -13.21
C ARG A 240 -9.51 -21.10 -12.04
N LEU A 241 -9.56 -19.83 -11.64
CA LEU A 241 -10.49 -19.39 -10.59
C LEU A 241 -11.93 -19.78 -10.93
N GLN A 242 -12.36 -19.53 -12.17
CA GLN A 242 -13.71 -19.88 -12.62
C GLN A 242 -14.00 -21.39 -12.56
N ARG A 243 -12.99 -22.25 -12.74
CA ARG A 243 -13.15 -23.70 -12.56
C ARG A 243 -13.28 -24.06 -11.09
N TRP A 244 -12.45 -23.47 -10.23
CA TRP A 244 -12.50 -23.68 -8.79
C TRP A 244 -13.86 -23.27 -8.21
N ILE A 245 -14.36 -22.08 -8.54
CA ILE A 245 -15.69 -21.60 -8.11
C ILE A 245 -16.78 -22.64 -8.47
N LYS A 246 -16.78 -23.15 -9.71
CA LYS A 246 -17.75 -24.16 -10.16
C LYS A 246 -17.63 -25.53 -9.46
N LEU A 247 -16.48 -25.84 -8.87
CA LEU A 247 -16.29 -27.07 -8.09
C LEU A 247 -16.80 -26.92 -6.65
N CYS A 248 -16.90 -25.67 -6.17
CA CYS A 248 -17.41 -25.33 -4.84
C CYS A 248 -18.94 -25.11 -4.80
N GLU A 249 -19.57 -24.91 -5.96
CA GLU A 249 -21.04 -24.86 -6.17
C GLU A 249 -21.67 -26.26 -6.22
#